data_AF-A0A452Z6G8-F1
#
_entry.id   AF-A0A452Z6G8-F1
#
_cell.length_a   1.000
_cell.length_b   1.000
_cell.length_c   1.000
_cell.angle_alpha   90.00
_cell.angle_beta   90.00
_cell.angle_gamma   90.00
#
_symmetry.space_group_name_H-M   'P 1'
#
loop_
_entity.id
_entity.type
_entity.pdbx_description
1 polymer ?
#
loop_
_entity_poly.entity_id
_entity_poly.type
_entity_poly.pdbx_seq_one_letter_code
_entity_poly.pdbx_strand_id
1 'polypeptide(L)'
;SGETGQPSGKHNLEFWNESGTIKCICSCIKLLVFHDFRGDRSELAFLKFFFKSVLVLEEALIVMANGSFTSMEDMLSKVKPLGSMKRASSDSTITINPQGGSIWNFKKASDFSLCDPFAND
;
A
#
# COMPACT_ATOMS: atom_id res chain seq x y z
N SER A 1 31.83 18.67 9.93
CA SER A 1 30.76 19.09 9.02
C SER A 1 30.40 17.88 8.19
N GLY A 2 29.31 17.19 8.53
CA GLY A 2 28.89 15.97 7.84
C GLY A 2 27.83 16.34 6.82
N GLU A 3 28.13 16.18 5.53
CA GLU A 3 27.15 16.31 4.47
C GLU A 3 26.13 15.18 4.61
N THR A 4 24.97 15.50 5.16
CA THR A 4 23.78 14.66 5.06
C THR A 4 23.40 14.58 3.60
N GLY A 5 23.66 13.43 2.97
CA GLY A 5 23.24 13.13 1.61
C GLY A 5 21.73 13.35 1.47
N GLN A 6 21.36 14.48 0.89
CA GLN A 6 19.99 14.81 0.59
C GLN A 6 19.45 13.70 -0.33
N PRO A 7 18.40 12.95 0.04
CA PRO A 7 17.86 11.94 -0.84
C PRO A 7 17.44 12.67 -2.12
N SER A 8 18.07 12.35 -3.24
CA SER A 8 17.68 12.95 -4.52
C SER A 8 16.25 12.47 -4.77
N GLY A 9 15.27 13.36 -4.60
CA GLY A 9 13.83 13.07 -4.70
C GLY A 9 13.38 12.68 -6.11
N LYS A 10 14.27 12.15 -6.95
CA LYS A 10 13.93 11.56 -8.23
C LYS A 10 13.47 10.13 -7.96
N HIS A 11 12.22 10.01 -7.51
CA HIS A 11 11.56 8.72 -7.35
C HIS A 11 11.60 8.00 -8.70
N ASN A 12 12.41 6.94 -8.83
CA ASN A 12 12.37 6.10 -10.01
C ASN A 12 11.05 5.30 -9.96
N LEU A 13 10.01 5.84 -10.58
CA LEU A 13 8.69 5.22 -10.66
C LEU A 13 8.71 3.94 -11.52
N GLU A 14 9.77 3.76 -12.34
CA GLU A 14 9.97 2.59 -13.20
C GLU A 14 10.78 1.49 -12.54
N PHE A 15 11.37 1.73 -11.36
CA PHE A 15 12.15 0.75 -10.60
C PHE A 15 11.44 -0.61 -10.49
N TRP A 16 10.13 -0.58 -10.25
CA TRP A 16 9.32 -1.79 -10.12
C TRP A 16 9.15 -2.52 -11.46
N ASN A 17 9.04 -1.80 -12.58
CA ASN A 17 8.99 -2.39 -13.92
C ASN A 17 10.36 -2.99 -14.32
N GLU A 18 11.46 -2.38 -13.92
CA GLU A 18 12.83 -2.83 -14.22
C GLU A 18 13.18 -4.17 -13.54
N SER A 19 12.52 -4.50 -12.41
CA SER A 19 12.80 -5.72 -11.63
C SER A 19 12.34 -7.03 -12.30
N GLY A 20 11.61 -6.96 -13.41
CA GLY A 20 11.05 -8.13 -14.09
C GLY A 20 9.92 -8.82 -13.30
N THR A 21 9.55 -10.03 -13.73
CA THR A 21 8.46 -10.80 -13.09
C THR A 21 8.91 -11.39 -11.75
N ILE A 22 8.45 -10.80 -10.65
CA ILE A 22 8.66 -11.34 -9.31
C ILE A 22 7.61 -12.43 -9.04
N LYS A 23 8.00 -13.70 -9.15
CA LYS A 23 7.08 -14.86 -9.07
C LYS A 23 6.15 -14.82 -7.85
N CYS A 24 6.66 -14.49 -6.67
CA CYS A 24 5.84 -14.44 -5.45
C CYS A 24 4.75 -13.35 -5.52
N ILE A 25 5.09 -12.17 -6.07
CA ILE A 25 4.13 -11.09 -6.29
C ILE A 25 3.08 -11.54 -7.32
N CYS A 26 3.51 -12.15 -8.42
CA CYS A 26 2.60 -12.53 -9.49
C CYS A 26 1.62 -13.64 -9.09
N SER A 27 2.06 -14.64 -8.33
CA SER A 27 1.30 -15.90 -8.18
C SER A 27 1.01 -16.33 -6.74
N CYS A 28 1.41 -15.56 -5.72
CA CYS A 28 1.22 -15.98 -4.33
C CYS A 28 0.40 -15.01 -3.48
N ILE A 29 0.20 -13.75 -3.90
CA ILE A 29 -0.47 -12.76 -3.06
C ILE A 29 -1.98 -12.74 -3.34
N LYS A 30 -2.75 -13.21 -2.36
CA LYS A 30 -4.22 -13.19 -2.38
C LYS A 30 -4.82 -11.98 -1.67
N LEU A 31 -4.14 -11.45 -0.67
CA LEU A 31 -4.56 -10.30 0.12
C LEU A 31 -3.46 -9.23 0.13
N LEU A 32 -3.82 -7.99 -0.20
CA LEU A 32 -2.98 -6.82 0.00
C LEU A 32 -3.63 -5.91 1.04
N VAL A 33 -2.89 -5.57 2.10
CA VAL A 33 -3.30 -4.50 3.03
C VAL A 33 -2.29 -3.38 2.93
N PHE A 34 -2.74 -2.20 2.49
CA PHE A 34 -1.89 -1.02 2.31
C PHE A 34 -2.28 0.06 3.31
N HIS A 35 -1.44 0.27 4.32
CA HIS A 35 -1.69 1.22 5.39
C HIS A 35 -1.18 2.62 5.08
N ASP A 36 -1.76 3.59 5.78
CA ASP A 36 -1.36 5.00 5.78
C ASP A 36 -1.30 5.63 4.38
N PHE A 37 -2.25 5.26 3.51
CA PHE A 37 -2.35 5.81 2.16
C PHE A 37 -2.68 7.31 2.20
N ARG A 38 -1.86 8.11 1.53
CA ARG A 38 -2.01 9.57 1.45
C ARG A 38 -2.48 10.02 0.07
N GLY A 39 -2.34 9.17 -0.95
CA GLY A 39 -2.63 9.49 -2.34
C GLY A 39 -1.43 10.07 -3.08
N ASP A 40 -0.22 9.89 -2.56
CA ASP A 40 0.98 10.42 -3.17
C ASP A 40 1.34 9.66 -4.46
N ARG A 41 2.10 10.33 -5.35
CA ARG A 41 2.44 9.78 -6.67
C ARG A 41 3.18 8.45 -6.59
N SER A 42 4.08 8.29 -5.62
CA SER A 42 4.85 7.06 -5.40
C SER A 42 3.97 5.92 -4.89
N GLU A 43 3.05 6.19 -3.97
CA GLU A 43 2.09 5.20 -3.43
C GLU A 43 1.18 4.69 -4.55
N LEU A 44 0.65 5.62 -5.36
CA LEU A 44 -0.16 5.27 -6.52
C LEU A 44 0.61 4.46 -7.55
N ALA A 45 1.89 4.79 -7.80
CA ALA A 45 2.72 4.04 -8.74
C ALA A 45 2.98 2.62 -8.24
N PHE A 46 3.28 2.45 -6.94
CA PHE A 46 3.43 1.15 -6.32
C PHE A 46 2.17 0.29 -6.45
N LEU A 47 1.01 0.83 -6.05
CA LEU A 47 -0.26 0.11 -6.14
C LEU A 47 -0.62 -0.24 -7.58
N LYS A 48 -0.42 0.69 -8.53
CA LYS A 48 -0.65 0.42 -9.96
C LYS A 48 0.25 -0.68 -10.49
N PHE A 49 1.53 -0.69 -10.13
CA PHE A 49 2.43 -1.77 -10.48
C PHE A 49 1.92 -3.09 -9.91
N PHE A 50 1.59 -3.11 -8.62
CA PHE A 50 1.12 -4.29 -7.93
C PHE A 50 -0.14 -4.89 -8.58
N PHE A 51 -1.19 -4.10 -8.78
CA PHE A 51 -2.44 -4.56 -9.41
C PHE A 51 -2.29 -4.99 -10.88
N LYS A 52 -1.25 -4.53 -11.58
CA LYS A 52 -0.90 -5.01 -12.93
C LYS A 52 -0.13 -6.33 -12.90
N SER A 53 0.56 -6.62 -11.80
CA SER A 53 1.48 -7.75 -11.69
C SER A 53 0.86 -8.97 -11.00
N VAL A 54 -0.05 -8.78 -10.05
CA VAL A 54 -0.63 -9.87 -9.25
C VAL A 54 -1.81 -10.53 -9.95
N LEU A 55 -1.66 -11.82 -10.25
CA LEU A 55 -2.63 -12.63 -11.01
C LEU A 55 -3.67 -13.30 -10.12
N VAL A 56 -3.34 -13.58 -8.85
CA VAL A 56 -4.19 -14.34 -7.92
C VAL A 56 -4.77 -13.50 -6.79
N LEU A 57 -4.79 -12.17 -6.97
CA LEU A 57 -5.32 -11.26 -5.95
C LEU A 57 -6.83 -11.48 -5.79
N GLU A 58 -7.27 -11.67 -4.55
CA GLU A 58 -8.68 -11.81 -4.19
C GLU A 58 -9.18 -10.50 -3.56
N GLU A 59 -8.41 -9.92 -2.64
CA GLU A 59 -8.80 -8.70 -1.91
C GLU A 59 -7.63 -7.73 -1.75
N ALA A 60 -7.93 -6.42 -1.86
CA ALA A 60 -7.03 -5.35 -1.49
C ALA A 60 -7.73 -4.35 -0.57
N LEU A 61 -7.21 -4.19 0.63
CA LEU A 61 -7.65 -3.22 1.62
C LEU A 61 -6.69 -2.03 1.64
N ILE A 62 -7.19 -0.84 1.30
CA ILE A 62 -6.42 0.41 1.37
C ILE A 62 -6.93 1.20 2.58
N VAL A 63 -6.04 1.43 3.55
CA VAL A 63 -6.35 2.18 4.77
C VAL A 63 -5.79 3.59 4.63
N MET A 64 -6.65 4.60 4.69
CA MET A 64 -6.26 6.00 4.55
C MET A 64 -5.39 6.43 5.74
N ALA A 65 -4.35 7.23 5.53
CA ALA A 65 -3.62 7.83 6.65
C ALA A 65 -4.51 8.81 7.43
N ASN A 66 -4.32 8.92 8.74
CA ASN A 66 -5.08 9.88 9.54
C ASN A 66 -4.81 11.32 9.05
N GLY A 67 -5.88 12.10 8.85
CA GLY A 67 -5.80 13.47 8.33
C GLY A 67 -5.33 13.59 6.87
N SER A 68 -5.31 12.49 6.10
CA SER A 68 -4.89 12.51 4.69
C SER A 68 -5.96 12.98 3.71
N PHE A 69 -7.21 13.12 4.15
CA PHE A 69 -8.33 13.64 3.38
C PHE A 69 -9.22 14.55 4.24
N THR A 70 -9.89 15.51 3.61
CA THR A 70 -10.81 16.46 4.29
C THR A 70 -12.28 16.18 4.03
N SER A 71 -12.60 15.45 2.96
CA SER A 71 -13.96 15.05 2.60
C SER A 71 -13.96 13.69 1.91
N MET A 72 -15.14 13.09 1.77
CA MET A 72 -15.29 11.84 1.03
C MET A 72 -14.92 11.99 -0.45
N GLU A 73 -15.15 13.18 -1.03
CA GLU A 73 -14.81 13.45 -2.44
C GLU A 73 -13.29 13.50 -2.65
N ASP A 74 -12.54 14.05 -1.69
CA ASP A 74 -11.09 14.12 -1.71
C ASP A 74 -10.49 12.72 -1.57
N MET A 75 -11.00 11.92 -0.63
CA MET A 75 -10.65 10.51 -0.49
C MET A 75 -10.90 9.74 -1.80
N LEU A 76 -12.08 9.87 -2.38
CA LEU A 76 -12.44 9.22 -3.64
C LEU A 76 -11.53 9.66 -4.78
N SER A 77 -11.15 10.94 -4.84
CA SER A 77 -10.24 11.46 -5.86
C SER A 77 -8.85 10.80 -5.82
N LYS A 78 -8.35 10.49 -4.62
CA LYS A 78 -7.04 9.84 -4.40
C LYS A 78 -7.05 8.37 -4.84
N VAL A 79 -8.16 7.66 -4.65
CA VAL A 79 -8.29 6.23 -4.98
C VAL A 79 -8.86 5.97 -6.38
N LYS A 80 -9.51 6.95 -6.99
CA LYS A 80 -10.08 6.87 -8.36
C LYS A 80 -9.10 6.32 -9.40
N PRO A 81 -7.80 6.66 -9.39
CA PRO A 81 -6.84 6.10 -10.36
C PRO A 81 -6.64 4.59 -10.25
N LEU A 82 -6.98 3.97 -9.11
CA LEU A 82 -6.88 2.54 -8.87
C LEU A 82 -8.15 1.81 -9.33
N GLY A 83 -9.32 2.44 -9.20
CA GLY A 83 -10.59 1.86 -9.62
C GLY A 83 -10.78 1.81 -11.15
N SER A 84 -10.14 2.70 -11.90
CA SER A 84 -10.29 2.77 -13.37
C SER A 84 -9.25 1.96 -14.15
N MET A 85 -8.27 1.33 -13.48
CA MET A 85 -7.22 0.61 -14.19
C MET A 85 -7.62 -0.83 -14.54
N LYS A 86 -7.07 -1.34 -15.64
CA LYS A 86 -7.11 -2.78 -15.94
C LYS A 86 -6.19 -3.52 -14.96
N ARG A 87 -6.76 -4.49 -14.24
CA ARG A 87 -6.04 -5.33 -13.27
C ARG A 87 -5.69 -6.67 -13.89
N ALA A 88 -4.63 -7.29 -13.38
CA ALA A 88 -4.23 -8.65 -13.75
C ALA A 88 -5.23 -9.68 -13.22
N SER A 89 -5.67 -9.53 -11.97
CA SER A 89 -6.84 -10.24 -11.42
C SER A 89 -8.11 -9.42 -11.65
N SER A 90 -8.97 -9.85 -12.58
CA SER A 90 -10.22 -9.16 -12.92
C SER A 90 -11.21 -9.12 -11.75
N ASP A 91 -11.23 -10.19 -10.96
CA ASP A 91 -12.28 -10.46 -9.97
C ASP A 91 -11.90 -9.97 -8.56
N SER A 92 -10.69 -9.43 -8.41
CA SER A 92 -10.22 -8.86 -7.14
C SER A 92 -11.15 -7.75 -6.63
N THR A 93 -11.32 -7.63 -5.32
CA THR A 93 -12.06 -6.52 -4.69
C THR A 93 -11.07 -5.48 -4.15
N ILE A 94 -11.44 -4.20 -4.21
CA ILE A 94 -10.68 -3.11 -3.58
C ILE A 94 -11.60 -2.44 -2.57
N THR A 95 -11.24 -2.51 -1.30
CA THR A 95 -11.97 -1.91 -0.19
C THR A 95 -11.16 -0.74 0.37
N ILE A 96 -11.82 0.39 0.62
CA ILE A 96 -11.19 1.56 1.22
C ILE A 96 -11.66 1.66 2.67
N ASN A 97 -10.72 1.68 3.61
CA ASN A 97 -10.99 1.99 5.01
C ASN A 97 -10.66 3.47 5.27
N PRO A 98 -11.67 4.32 5.52
CA PRO A 98 -11.46 5.73 5.83
C PRO A 98 -10.88 5.94 7.23
N GLN A 99 -11.03 4.96 8.12
CA GLN A 99 -10.53 5.02 9.48
C GLN A 99 -9.03 4.73 9.44
N GLY A 100 -8.23 5.77 9.61
CA GLY A 100 -6.79 5.61 9.62
C GLY A 100 -6.35 4.62 10.68
N GLY A 101 -5.34 3.83 10.33
CA GLY A 101 -4.77 2.84 11.24
C GLY A 101 -4.47 3.49 12.58
N SER A 102 -4.70 2.78 13.68
CA SER A 102 -4.26 3.26 15.00
C SER A 102 -2.79 3.63 14.89
N ILE A 103 -2.41 4.84 15.31
CA ILE A 103 -1.03 5.35 15.24
C ILE A 103 -0.09 4.25 15.73
N TRP A 104 0.67 3.67 14.79
CA TRP A 104 1.73 2.72 15.10
C TRP A 104 2.74 3.49 15.94
N ASN A 105 2.83 3.15 17.22
CA ASN A 105 3.75 3.81 18.14
C ASN A 105 4.62 2.75 18.81
N PHE A 106 5.85 3.16 19.15
CA PHE A 106 6.83 2.28 19.79
C PHE A 106 6.25 1.59 21.01
N LYS A 107 5.45 2.30 21.81
CA LYS A 107 4.83 1.76 23.03
C LYS A 107 3.94 0.56 22.72
N LYS A 108 3.13 0.62 21.67
CA LYS A 108 2.27 -0.48 21.21
C LYS A 108 3.07 -1.63 20.60
N ALA A 109 4.15 -1.34 19.87
CA ALA A 109 5.03 -2.38 19.31
C ALA A 109 5.89 -3.09 20.37
N SER A 110 6.22 -2.40 21.47
CA SER A 110 6.96 -2.96 22.62
C SER A 110 6.05 -3.53 23.71
N ASP A 111 4.74 -3.57 23.49
CA ASP A 111 3.78 -4.07 24.46
C ASP A 111 3.67 -5.59 24.36
N PHE A 112 4.50 -6.29 25.13
CA PHE A 112 4.50 -7.75 25.22
C PHE A 112 3.22 -8.34 25.86
N SER A 113 2.28 -7.52 26.33
CA SER A 113 0.95 -7.98 26.73
C SER A 113 0.02 -8.21 25.54
N LEU A 114 0.36 -7.67 24.36
CA LEU A 114 -0.33 -7.98 23.11
C LEU A 114 0.09 -9.37 22.63
N CYS A 115 -0.89 -10.14 22.17
CA CYS A 115 -0.65 -11.47 21.62
C CYS A 115 0.34 -11.36 20.45
N ASP A 116 1.45 -12.07 20.53
CA ASP A 116 2.45 -12.09 19.46
C ASP A 116 1.82 -12.72 18.21
N PRO A 117 1.68 -11.97 17.09
CA PRO A 117 1.07 -12.50 15.87
C PRO A 117 1.93 -13.56 15.16
N PHE A 118 3.16 -13.79 15.63
CA PHE A 118 4.09 -14.80 15.14
C PHE A 118 4.43 -15.87 16.18
N ALA A 119 3.81 -15.83 17.37
CA ALA A 119 3.88 -16.98 18.26
C ALA A 119 3.17 -18.15 17.57
N ASN A 120 3.94 -19.19 17.22
CA ASN A 120 3.37 -20.46 16.82
C ASN A 120 2.58 -21.01 18.01
N ASP A 121 1.31 -21.36 17.75
CA ASP A 121 0.55 -22.30 18.58
C ASP A 121 1.26 -23.67 18.63
#